data_AF-A0A7M2Z231-F1
#
_entry.id   AF-A0A7M2Z231-F1
#
_cell.length_a   1.000
_cell.length_b   1.000
_cell.length_c   1.000
_cell.angle_alpha   90.00
_cell.angle_beta   90.00
_cell.angle_gamma   90.00
#
_symmetry.space_group_name_H-M   'P 1'
#
loop_
_entity.id
_entity.type
_entity.pdbx_description
1 polymer ?
#
loop_
_entity_poly.entity_id
_entity_poly.type
_entity_poly.pdbx_seq_one_letter_code
_entity_poly.pdbx_strand_id
1 'polypeptide(L)'
;MSTDSLPEEFGIALRGGFAVGALEGLGDSVFDEVPEPEALEVGEGLGLDPAVEFRRTLGMFATGVTVITTQVGGEAHGMTVNAFMSVSLRPPLVLISVDRRARMNALLREGARYGISVLAAGQTSLSDHFAGRRRDDALEPLFEIVRETPLVEGALAHLVARVVRSYWGGDHSLFLGRVEYIRYGEGQPLLFHGGRYERLVRDPRVLAALPRELLDPILARGVERAVGDGEAISRSGEPADTLSLVLEGTVLVERPGRTVRLGAGELIGEIEVLDGGPRIADVTAQGPVRLQQVSRADLLAALEAEPAAARALIEVLAGRFRETV
;
A
#
# COMPACT_ATOMS: atom_id res chain seq x y z
N MET A 1 11.14 15.04 -34.06
CA MET A 1 11.74 14.48 -32.84
C MET A 1 10.77 14.77 -31.71
N SER A 2 10.13 13.70 -31.23
CA SER A 2 8.96 13.72 -30.35
C SER A 2 9.28 14.36 -29.00
N THR A 3 8.49 15.34 -28.62
CA THR A 3 8.36 15.84 -27.25
C THR A 3 7.43 14.90 -26.50
N ASP A 4 7.99 13.97 -25.74
CA ASP A 4 7.20 13.15 -24.82
C ASP A 4 6.69 14.04 -23.69
N SER A 5 5.38 14.29 -23.72
CA SER A 5 4.61 14.92 -22.67
C SER A 5 4.61 14.03 -21.42
N LEU A 6 5.00 14.58 -20.28
CA LEU A 6 4.85 13.94 -18.97
C LEU A 6 3.37 13.57 -18.72
N PRO A 7 3.06 12.42 -18.07
CA PRO A 7 1.69 12.04 -17.72
C PRO A 7 0.98 13.11 -16.85
N GLU A 8 -0.29 13.38 -17.16
CA GLU A 8 -1.13 14.42 -16.54
C GLU A 8 -1.47 14.19 -15.05
N GLU A 9 -1.11 13.04 -14.47
CA GLU A 9 -1.52 12.61 -13.13
C GLU A 9 -0.93 13.46 -11.97
N PHE A 10 0.04 14.34 -12.24
CA PHE A 10 0.58 15.32 -11.29
C PHE A 10 0.39 16.79 -11.73
N GLY A 11 -0.49 17.05 -12.70
CA GLY A 11 -0.70 18.34 -13.35
C GLY A 11 -1.37 19.43 -12.49
N ILE A 12 -0.85 19.72 -11.29
CA ILE A 12 -1.19 20.97 -10.60
C ILE A 12 -0.41 22.09 -11.29
N ALA A 13 -1.12 22.96 -12.02
CA ALA A 13 -0.55 24.15 -12.64
C ALA A 13 -0.07 25.15 -11.57
N LEU A 14 1.16 25.00 -11.10
CA LEU A 14 1.79 25.90 -10.14
C LEU A 14 2.25 27.18 -10.88
N ARG A 15 1.38 28.20 -10.91
CA ARG A 15 1.67 29.53 -11.48
C ARG A 15 2.69 30.29 -10.64
N GLY A 16 3.68 30.89 -11.32
CA GLY A 16 4.31 32.15 -10.94
C GLY A 16 5.53 32.04 -10.02
N GLY A 17 6.65 32.62 -10.46
CA GLY A 17 7.94 32.52 -9.79
C GLY A 17 8.05 33.32 -8.51
N PHE A 18 8.89 32.84 -7.60
CA PHE A 18 9.37 33.62 -6.47
C PHE A 18 10.89 33.48 -6.37
N ALA A 19 11.52 34.65 -6.31
CA ALA A 19 12.93 34.80 -6.03
C ALA A 19 13.29 34.10 -4.72
N VAL A 20 14.51 33.57 -4.65
CA VAL A 20 15.10 33.01 -3.43
C VAL A 20 15.43 34.17 -2.48
N GLY A 21 14.39 34.76 -1.87
CA GLY A 21 14.47 35.56 -0.66
C GLY A 21 14.30 34.65 0.54
N ALA A 22 14.84 35.03 1.70
CA ALA A 22 14.60 34.34 2.96
C ALA A 22 13.10 33.99 3.12
N LEU A 23 12.80 32.83 3.69
CA LEU A 23 11.42 32.39 3.98
C LEU A 23 10.77 33.31 5.02
N GLU A 24 10.50 34.57 4.65
CA GLU A 24 9.68 35.51 5.41
C GLU A 24 8.24 34.98 5.39
N GLY A 25 7.79 34.51 6.54
CA GLY A 25 6.50 33.81 6.72
C GLY A 25 6.54 32.73 7.79
N LEU A 26 7.74 32.24 8.15
CA LEU A 26 7.96 31.44 9.36
C LEU A 26 8.27 32.36 10.55
N GLY A 27 7.35 33.28 10.88
CA GLY A 27 7.45 34.12 12.09
C GLY A 27 7.59 33.28 13.38
N ASP A 28 7.81 33.96 14.51
CA ASP A 28 7.84 33.33 15.83
C ASP A 28 6.63 32.39 15.98
N SER A 29 6.93 31.12 16.17
CA SER A 29 6.00 30.03 15.93
C SER A 29 5.11 29.82 17.14
N VAL A 30 3.79 30.01 16.98
CA VAL A 30 2.78 29.66 17.99
C VAL A 30 2.84 28.15 18.35
N PHE A 31 3.53 27.32 17.56
CA PHE A 31 3.77 25.90 17.86
C PHE A 31 4.76 25.62 19.01
N ASP A 32 5.38 26.66 19.59
CA ASP A 32 6.23 26.50 20.77
C ASP A 32 5.44 26.57 22.09
N GLU A 33 4.17 26.99 22.05
CA GLU A 33 3.26 26.92 23.21
C GLU A 33 2.75 25.49 23.39
N VAL A 34 3.05 24.90 24.55
CA VAL A 34 2.55 23.57 24.92
C VAL A 34 1.12 23.74 25.48
N PRO A 35 0.08 23.24 24.80
CA PRO A 35 -1.28 23.33 25.32
C PRO A 35 -1.42 22.48 26.60
N GLU A 36 -2.31 22.90 27.50
CA GLU A 36 -2.68 22.11 28.67
C GLU A 36 -3.30 20.77 28.23
N PRO A 37 -2.95 19.64 28.87
CA PRO A 37 -3.46 18.35 28.47
C PRO A 37 -4.96 18.23 28.77
N GLU A 38 -5.78 18.16 27.71
CA GLU A 38 -7.19 17.81 27.81
C GLU A 38 -7.37 16.28 27.81
N ALA A 39 -8.39 15.81 28.53
CA ALA A 39 -8.71 14.38 28.56
C ALA A 39 -9.23 13.93 27.19
N LEU A 40 -8.68 12.83 26.66
CA LEU A 40 -9.16 12.24 25.42
C LEU A 40 -10.54 11.61 25.65
N GLU A 41 -11.55 12.08 24.92
CA GLU A 41 -12.85 11.42 24.87
C GLU A 41 -12.74 10.10 24.07
N VAL A 42 -13.28 9.03 24.63
CA VAL A 42 -13.24 7.68 24.06
C VAL A 42 -14.67 7.25 23.71
N GLY A 43 -14.86 6.76 22.49
CA GLY A 43 -16.18 6.36 21.99
C GLY A 43 -16.81 5.21 22.79
N GLU A 44 -18.15 5.16 22.79
CA GLU A 44 -18.92 4.13 23.50
C GLU A 44 -18.49 2.70 23.07
N GLY A 45 -18.32 1.81 24.05
CA GLY A 45 -17.93 0.41 23.81
C GLY A 45 -16.42 0.15 23.79
N LEU A 46 -15.58 1.18 23.91
CA LEU A 46 -14.13 1.03 24.10
C LEU A 46 -13.81 1.11 25.61
N GLY A 47 -13.26 0.04 26.19
CA GLY A 47 -13.14 -0.15 27.65
C GLY A 47 -11.71 -0.18 28.19
N LEU A 48 -10.70 0.24 27.42
CA LEU A 48 -9.30 0.29 27.86
C LEU A 48 -8.84 1.73 28.17
N ASP A 49 -7.60 1.83 28.69
CA ASP A 49 -6.85 3.08 28.85
C ASP A 49 -6.92 3.93 27.56
N PRO A 50 -7.32 5.23 27.63
CA PRO A 50 -7.39 6.13 26.48
C PRO A 50 -6.12 6.15 25.62
N ALA A 51 -4.93 6.03 26.21
CA ALA A 51 -3.68 5.99 25.46
C ALA A 51 -3.56 4.73 24.59
N VAL A 52 -4.10 3.60 25.07
CA VAL A 52 -4.14 2.34 24.32
C VAL A 52 -5.14 2.45 23.17
N GLU A 53 -6.32 3.01 23.42
CA GLU A 53 -7.35 3.19 22.38
C GLU A 53 -6.91 4.20 21.31
N PHE A 54 -6.24 5.29 21.71
CA PHE A 54 -5.64 6.23 20.78
C PHE A 54 -4.65 5.54 19.84
N ARG A 55 -3.70 4.75 20.40
CA ARG A 55 -2.71 4.03 19.61
C ARG A 55 -3.36 3.01 18.66
N ARG A 56 -4.37 2.27 19.11
CA ARG A 56 -5.10 1.31 18.28
C ARG A 56 -5.83 1.99 17.14
N THR A 57 -6.48 3.11 17.44
CA THR A 57 -7.19 3.94 16.44
C THR A 57 -6.23 4.47 15.38
N LEU A 58 -5.08 5.03 15.78
CA LEU A 58 -4.04 5.46 14.84
C LEU A 58 -3.50 4.29 13.99
N GLY A 59 -3.42 3.09 14.58
CA GLY A 59 -3.00 1.88 13.87
C GLY A 59 -3.91 1.47 12.71
N MET A 60 -5.14 1.99 12.63
CA MET A 60 -6.05 1.74 11.51
C MET A 60 -5.65 2.50 10.24
N PHE A 61 -4.80 3.52 10.35
CA PHE A 61 -4.20 4.16 9.18
C PHE A 61 -3.02 3.33 8.68
N ALA A 62 -3.21 2.62 7.58
CA ALA A 62 -2.16 1.81 6.96
C ALA A 62 -1.01 2.70 6.47
N THR A 63 0.22 2.27 6.74
CA THR A 63 1.45 3.01 6.38
C THR A 63 2.44 2.08 5.70
N GLY A 64 3.30 2.64 4.84
CA GLY A 64 4.55 1.98 4.51
C GLY A 64 5.51 2.03 5.70
N VAL A 65 6.51 1.14 5.72
CA VAL A 65 7.57 1.16 6.73
C VAL A 65 8.82 1.81 6.17
N THR A 66 9.41 2.74 6.92
CA THR A 66 10.69 3.36 6.56
C THR A 66 11.75 3.10 7.62
N VAL A 67 13.01 3.11 7.21
CA VAL A 67 14.16 3.24 8.11
C VAL A 67 14.77 4.60 7.86
N ILE A 68 14.86 5.42 8.91
CA ILE A 68 15.62 6.66 8.87
C ILE A 68 17.03 6.39 9.35
N THR A 69 18.00 7.03 8.72
CA THR A 69 19.42 6.82 8.98
C THR A 69 20.16 8.14 9.09
N THR A 70 21.23 8.18 9.87
CA THR A 70 22.18 9.30 9.87
C THR A 70 23.57 8.80 10.18
N GLN A 71 24.59 9.62 9.94
CA GLN A 71 25.98 9.26 10.18
C GLN A 71 26.62 10.22 11.18
N VAL A 72 27.22 9.68 12.23
CA VAL A 72 27.94 10.45 13.25
C VAL A 72 29.27 9.78 13.54
N GLY A 73 30.38 10.51 13.40
CA GLY A 73 31.71 9.96 13.63
C GLY A 73 32.09 8.80 12.69
N GLY A 74 31.45 8.70 11.52
CA GLY A 74 31.63 7.59 10.59
C GLY A 74 30.78 6.35 10.89
N GLU A 75 30.04 6.33 12.00
CA GLU A 75 29.10 5.26 12.33
C GLU A 75 27.69 5.56 11.80
N ALA A 76 27.07 4.56 11.18
CA ALA A 76 25.67 4.62 10.76
C ALA A 76 24.75 4.36 11.96
N HIS A 77 23.78 5.24 12.14
CA HIS A 77 22.68 5.06 13.08
C HIS A 77 21.38 4.94 12.30
N GLY A 78 20.53 3.98 12.64
CA GLY A 78 19.24 3.76 11.99
C GLY A 78 18.10 3.61 12.99
N MET A 79 16.89 3.96 12.56
CA MET A 79 15.66 3.79 13.33
C MET A 79 14.49 3.48 12.39
N THR A 80 13.68 2.49 12.72
CA THR A 80 12.43 2.22 12.01
C THR A 80 11.39 3.28 12.38
N VAL A 81 10.77 3.87 11.37
CA VAL A 81 9.72 4.88 11.50
C VAL A 81 8.64 4.62 10.46
N ASN A 82 7.38 4.67 10.87
CA ASN A 82 6.23 4.70 9.96
C ASN A 82 5.50 6.06 9.96
N ALA A 83 5.93 6.99 10.83
CA ALA A 83 5.49 8.38 10.85
C ALA A 83 6.31 9.24 9.87
N PHE A 84 6.23 8.90 8.58
CA PHE A 84 6.82 9.63 7.46
C PHE A 84 5.72 10.22 6.58
N MET A 85 5.88 11.47 6.12
CA MET A 85 4.95 12.08 5.16
C MET A 85 5.64 13.05 4.21
N SER A 86 5.11 13.15 2.99
CA SER A 86 5.42 14.25 2.07
C SER A 86 4.72 15.53 2.52
N VAL A 87 5.42 16.66 2.48
CA VAL A 87 4.89 17.97 2.94
C VAL A 87 4.72 18.95 1.79
N SER A 88 5.72 19.09 0.92
CA SER A 88 5.67 20.04 -0.18
C SER A 88 6.45 19.53 -1.39
N LEU A 89 5.99 19.88 -2.59
CA LEU A 89 6.72 19.65 -3.84
C LEU A 89 7.71 20.79 -4.15
N ARG A 90 7.42 22.01 -3.70
CA ARG A 90 8.24 23.21 -3.96
C ARG A 90 8.25 24.15 -2.74
N PRO A 91 9.37 24.25 -2.00
CA PRO A 91 10.54 23.38 -2.08
C PRO A 91 10.17 21.92 -1.72
N PRO A 92 10.94 20.91 -2.15
CA PRO A 92 10.66 19.52 -1.84
C PRO A 92 10.90 19.26 -0.34
N LEU A 93 9.82 19.05 0.41
CA LEU A 93 9.83 18.88 1.86
C LEU A 93 9.16 17.57 2.27
N VAL A 94 9.72 16.94 3.30
CA VAL A 94 9.18 15.76 3.98
C VAL A 94 9.20 15.99 5.49
N LEU A 95 8.38 15.25 6.23
CA LEU A 95 8.34 15.27 7.70
C LEU A 95 8.55 13.85 8.24
N ILE A 96 9.31 13.75 9.32
CA ILE A 96 9.37 12.55 10.16
C ILE A 96 9.06 12.90 11.61
N SER A 97 8.38 12.00 12.31
CA SER A 97 8.16 12.11 13.76
C SER A 97 9.04 11.11 14.51
N VAL A 98 9.77 11.58 15.53
CA VAL A 98 10.70 10.75 16.30
C VAL A 98 10.48 10.95 17.79
N ASP A 99 10.29 9.85 18.52
CA ASP A 99 10.16 9.84 19.99
C ASP A 99 11.34 10.57 20.62
N ARG A 100 11.06 11.49 21.54
CA ARG A 100 12.09 12.31 22.22
C ARG A 100 13.05 11.49 23.09
N ARG A 101 12.68 10.26 23.46
CA ARG A 101 13.50 9.30 24.19
C ARG A 101 14.41 8.48 23.26
N ALA A 102 14.13 8.46 21.96
CA ALA A 102 14.94 7.73 21.00
C ALA A 102 16.31 8.41 20.82
N ARG A 103 17.39 7.61 20.75
CA ARG A 103 18.75 8.13 20.47
C ARG A 103 18.80 8.97 19.20
N MET A 104 18.02 8.57 18.18
CA MET A 104 17.93 9.27 16.89
C MET A 104 17.53 10.74 17.03
N ASN A 105 16.66 11.08 17.99
CA ASN A 105 16.20 12.45 18.22
C ASN A 105 17.37 13.42 18.46
N ALA A 106 18.35 13.02 19.27
CA ALA A 106 19.52 13.83 19.59
C ALA A 106 20.52 13.97 18.42
N LEU A 107 20.42 13.11 17.41
CA LEU A 107 21.31 13.09 16.24
C LEU A 107 20.80 13.99 15.11
N LEU A 108 19.48 14.21 15.02
CA LEU A 108 18.83 14.97 13.96
C LEU A 108 18.77 16.48 14.25
N ARG A 109 19.92 17.14 14.34
CA ARG A 109 19.99 18.59 14.56
C ARG A 109 19.67 19.36 13.28
N GLU A 110 19.25 20.62 13.39
CA GLU A 110 19.10 21.50 12.22
C GLU A 110 20.39 21.54 11.41
N GLY A 111 20.26 21.42 10.08
CA GLY A 111 21.38 21.30 9.16
C GLY A 111 21.95 19.88 9.00
N ALA A 112 21.65 18.94 9.90
CA ALA A 112 22.06 17.55 9.75
C ALA A 112 21.34 16.86 8.57
N ARG A 113 22.02 15.92 7.92
CA ARG A 113 21.41 15.05 6.91
C ARG A 113 20.93 13.74 7.52
N TYR A 114 19.84 13.25 6.95
CA TYR A 114 19.31 11.93 7.24
C TYR A 114 18.79 11.26 5.98
N GLY A 115 18.96 9.95 5.95
CA GLY A 115 18.46 9.07 4.91
C GLY A 115 17.08 8.57 5.29
N ILE A 116 16.27 8.28 4.28
CA ILE A 116 14.97 7.64 4.43
C ILE A 116 14.95 6.50 3.43
N SER A 117 14.81 5.28 3.91
CA SER A 117 14.70 4.07 3.11
C SER A 117 13.31 3.47 3.28
N VAL A 118 12.49 3.50 2.23
CA VAL A 118 11.15 2.88 2.21
C VAL A 118 11.32 1.38 1.95
N LEU A 119 10.96 0.54 2.92
CA LEU A 119 11.27 -0.88 2.89
C LEU A 119 10.38 -1.67 1.94
N ALA A 120 10.97 -2.68 1.30
CA ALA A 120 10.29 -3.68 0.50
C ALA A 120 9.66 -4.77 1.38
N ALA A 121 8.64 -5.47 0.89
CA ALA A 121 7.88 -6.48 1.61
C ALA A 121 8.74 -7.58 2.27
N GLY A 122 9.89 -7.93 1.66
CA GLY A 122 10.83 -8.92 2.20
C GLY A 122 11.75 -8.41 3.32
N GLN A 123 11.67 -7.13 3.70
CA GLN A 123 12.62 -6.48 4.62
C GLN A 123 12.10 -6.35 6.06
N THR A 124 11.21 -7.25 6.49
CA THR A 124 10.69 -7.30 7.87
C THR A 124 11.81 -7.41 8.92
N SER A 125 12.86 -8.18 8.63
CA SER A 125 14.02 -8.34 9.52
C SER A 125 14.76 -7.02 9.77
N LEU A 126 14.88 -6.17 8.75
CA LEU A 126 15.48 -4.84 8.86
C LEU A 126 14.58 -3.89 9.65
N SER A 127 13.27 -3.93 9.40
CA SER A 127 12.28 -3.18 10.20
C SER A 127 12.38 -3.53 11.69
N ASP A 128 12.45 -4.82 12.03
CA ASP A 128 12.58 -5.26 13.42
C ASP A 128 13.94 -4.92 14.02
N HIS A 129 15.03 -5.05 13.26
CA HIS A 129 16.37 -4.65 13.68
C HIS A 129 16.40 -3.17 14.11
N PHE A 130 15.98 -2.26 13.23
CA PHE A 130 16.00 -0.82 13.51
C PHE A 130 14.87 -0.35 14.43
N ALA A 131 13.95 -1.24 14.81
CA ALA A 131 12.97 -1.02 15.87
C ALA A 131 13.44 -1.55 17.25
N GLY A 132 14.69 -2.04 17.37
CA GLY A 132 15.25 -2.56 18.61
C GLY A 132 14.85 -4.01 18.94
N ARG A 133 14.24 -4.73 17.99
CA ARG A 133 13.84 -6.14 18.09
C ARG A 133 14.75 -7.04 17.26
N ARG A 134 16.06 -6.78 17.28
CA ARG A 134 17.07 -7.57 16.56
C ARG A 134 17.01 -9.02 17.01
N ARG A 135 17.03 -9.95 16.05
CA ARG A 135 17.23 -11.39 16.29
C ARG A 135 18.72 -11.73 16.19
N ASP A 136 19.17 -12.70 16.98
CA ASP A 136 20.59 -13.09 17.04
C ASP A 136 21.13 -13.66 15.72
N ASP A 137 20.25 -14.21 14.88
CA ASP A 137 20.55 -14.79 13.56
C ASP A 137 20.39 -13.79 12.40
N ALA A 138 19.99 -12.54 12.69
CA ALA A 138 19.78 -11.53 11.66
C ALA A 138 21.11 -11.08 11.04
N LEU A 139 21.15 -11.08 9.69
CA LEU A 139 22.25 -10.49 8.93
C LEU A 139 22.44 -9.01 9.29
N GLU A 140 23.69 -8.55 9.28
CA GLU A 140 23.99 -7.15 9.51
C GLU A 140 23.43 -6.29 8.36
N PRO A 141 22.80 -5.14 8.67
CA PRO A 141 22.30 -4.24 7.63
C PRO A 141 23.43 -3.73 6.73
N LEU A 142 23.18 -3.73 5.43
CA LEU A 142 24.07 -3.13 4.43
C LEU A 142 23.57 -1.74 4.04
N PHE A 143 24.51 -0.85 3.78
CA PHE A 143 24.23 0.54 3.45
C PHE A 143 24.99 1.00 2.20
N GLU A 144 24.26 1.67 1.32
CA GLU A 144 24.84 2.52 0.29
C GLU A 144 25.03 3.93 0.87
N ILE A 145 26.19 4.55 0.65
CA ILE A 145 26.45 5.92 1.12
C ILE A 145 26.17 6.91 -0.01
N VAL A 146 25.16 7.76 0.17
CA VAL A 146 24.79 8.83 -0.78
C VAL A 146 24.76 10.16 -0.04
N ARG A 147 25.47 11.17 -0.56
CA ARG A 147 25.65 12.48 0.11
C ARG A 147 26.05 12.33 1.59
N GLU A 148 27.05 11.46 1.84
CA GLU A 148 27.58 11.19 3.20
C GLU A 148 26.53 10.62 4.17
N THR A 149 25.43 10.10 3.63
CA THR A 149 24.29 9.63 4.40
C THR A 149 24.04 8.15 4.07
N PRO A 150 23.90 7.26 5.07
CA PRO A 150 23.68 5.84 4.83
C PRO A 150 22.27 5.62 4.30
N LEU A 151 22.08 4.69 3.38
CA LEU A 151 20.77 4.28 2.86
C LEU A 151 20.71 2.76 2.84
N VAL A 152 19.65 2.19 3.43
CA VAL A 152 19.49 0.73 3.54
C VAL A 152 19.41 0.12 2.14
N GLU A 153 20.30 -0.85 1.85
CA GLU A 153 20.31 -1.55 0.57
C GLU A 153 19.03 -2.35 0.32
N GLY A 154 18.63 -2.48 -0.94
CA GLY A 154 17.43 -3.24 -1.35
C GLY A 154 16.09 -2.61 -0.97
N ALA A 155 16.07 -1.45 -0.30
CA ALA A 155 14.84 -0.70 -0.07
C ALA A 155 14.23 -0.18 -1.39
N LEU A 156 12.91 -0.08 -1.45
CA LEU A 156 12.16 0.32 -2.65
C LEU A 156 12.41 1.76 -3.07
N ALA A 157 12.56 2.64 -2.10
CA ALA A 157 12.83 4.05 -2.35
C ALA A 157 13.79 4.61 -1.32
N HIS A 158 14.56 5.60 -1.76
CA HIS A 158 15.58 6.26 -0.98
C HIS A 158 15.44 7.77 -1.11
N LEU A 159 15.55 8.47 0.01
CA LEU A 159 15.66 9.92 0.06
C LEU A 159 16.84 10.31 0.93
N VAL A 160 17.56 11.38 0.57
CA VAL A 160 18.41 12.11 1.52
C VAL A 160 17.78 13.46 1.74
N ALA A 161 17.52 13.79 3.00
CA ALA A 161 16.97 15.07 3.41
C ALA A 161 17.89 15.76 4.42
N ARG A 162 17.89 17.09 4.40
CA ARG A 162 18.55 17.92 5.39
C ARG A 162 17.51 18.55 6.31
N VAL A 163 17.69 18.43 7.62
CA VAL A 163 16.80 19.04 8.62
C VAL A 163 16.81 20.55 8.43
N VAL A 164 15.65 21.12 8.14
CA VAL A 164 15.42 22.55 8.04
C VAL A 164 15.03 23.12 9.39
N ARG A 165 14.12 22.43 10.09
CA ARG A 165 13.59 22.85 11.39
C ARG A 165 13.03 21.64 12.15
N SER A 166 13.04 21.71 13.47
CA SER A 166 12.31 20.80 14.35
C SER A 166 11.15 21.51 15.05
N TYR A 167 10.02 20.83 15.19
CA TYR A 167 8.84 21.32 15.90
C TYR A 167 8.49 20.40 17.07
N TRP A 168 7.83 20.96 18.08
CA TRP A 168 7.24 20.19 19.17
C TRP A 168 6.04 19.38 18.68
N GLY A 169 5.92 18.13 19.13
CA GLY A 169 4.81 17.24 18.80
C GLY A 169 4.44 16.34 19.98
N GLY A 170 4.37 16.89 21.19
CA GLY A 170 4.14 16.12 22.41
C GLY A 170 5.39 15.36 22.86
N ASP A 171 5.23 14.03 22.99
CA ASP A 171 6.30 13.09 23.30
C ASP A 171 7.22 12.80 22.09
N HIS A 172 6.92 13.38 20.92
CA HIS A 172 7.74 13.34 19.72
C HIS A 172 8.28 14.71 19.32
N SER A 173 9.36 14.71 18.53
CA SER A 173 9.82 15.86 17.75
C SER A 173 9.52 15.63 16.27
N LEU A 174 8.99 16.65 15.62
CA LEU A 174 8.69 16.63 14.19
C LEU A 174 9.85 17.30 13.43
N PHE A 175 10.57 16.55 12.61
CA PHE A 175 11.68 17.06 11.82
C PHE A 175 11.25 17.32 10.38
N LEU A 176 11.26 18.59 9.98
CA LEU A 176 11.00 19.02 8.60
C LEU A 176 12.30 18.96 7.82
N GLY A 177 12.35 18.09 6.80
CA GLY A 177 13.52 17.88 5.97
C GLY A 177 13.33 18.43 4.56
N ARG A 178 14.35 19.14 4.05
CA ARG A 178 14.45 19.48 2.62
C ARG A 178 15.15 18.35 1.89
N VAL A 179 14.48 17.81 0.87
CA VAL A 179 14.99 16.69 0.10
C VAL A 179 16.10 17.15 -0.85
N GLU A 180 17.25 16.48 -0.81
CA GLU A 180 18.46 16.76 -1.60
C GLU A 180 18.81 15.62 -2.59
N TYR A 181 18.16 14.46 -2.45
CA TYR A 181 18.30 13.29 -3.32
C TYR A 181 17.06 12.40 -3.20
N ILE A 182 16.65 11.80 -4.31
CA ILE A 182 15.63 10.73 -4.36
C ILE A 182 16.03 9.65 -5.37
N ARG A 183 15.64 8.41 -5.09
CA ARG A 183 15.63 7.28 -6.03
C ARG A 183 14.50 6.34 -5.65
N TYR A 184 13.91 5.67 -6.62
CA TYR A 184 12.96 4.58 -6.38
C TYR A 184 13.17 3.45 -7.39
N GLY A 185 12.65 2.27 -7.05
CA GLY A 185 12.60 1.10 -7.91
C GLY A 185 11.20 0.48 -7.92
N GLU A 186 11.08 -0.67 -8.58
CA GLU A 186 9.86 -1.47 -8.59
C GLU A 186 9.83 -2.47 -7.42
N GLY A 187 8.63 -2.90 -7.03
CA GLY A 187 8.42 -3.92 -6.00
C GLY A 187 7.21 -3.67 -5.12
N GLN A 188 6.97 -4.56 -4.15
CA GLN A 188 5.87 -4.44 -3.18
C GLN A 188 6.38 -3.85 -1.87
N PRO A 189 5.70 -2.83 -1.29
CA PRO A 189 6.12 -2.20 -0.05
C PRO A 189 5.86 -3.10 1.16
N LEU A 190 6.71 -2.96 2.18
CA LEU A 190 6.38 -3.44 3.52
C LEU A 190 5.33 -2.50 4.11
N LEU A 191 4.17 -3.06 4.44
CA LEU A 191 3.07 -2.30 5.06
C LEU A 191 2.97 -2.60 6.55
N PHE A 192 2.45 -1.63 7.29
CA PHE A 192 2.10 -1.77 8.70
C PHE A 192 0.70 -1.22 8.95
N HIS A 193 -0.16 -2.05 9.53
CA HIS A 193 -1.56 -1.74 9.83
C HIS A 193 -2.04 -2.60 11.01
N GLY A 194 -2.83 -2.01 11.92
CA GLY A 194 -3.38 -2.71 13.08
C GLY A 194 -2.34 -3.35 14.01
N GLY A 195 -1.10 -2.84 14.01
CA GLY A 195 0.02 -3.41 14.78
C GLY A 195 0.69 -4.62 14.14
N ARG A 196 0.44 -4.90 12.86
CA ARG A 196 0.96 -6.07 12.13
C ARG A 196 1.55 -5.65 10.79
N TYR A 197 2.47 -6.47 10.28
CA TYR A 197 2.95 -6.34 8.91
C TYR A 197 1.90 -6.87 7.93
N GLU A 198 1.66 -6.14 6.85
CA GLU A 198 0.67 -6.45 5.81
C GLU A 198 1.31 -6.47 4.42
N ARG A 199 0.56 -6.94 3.41
CA ARG A 199 0.96 -6.92 2.00
C ARG A 199 -0.12 -6.27 1.13
N LEU A 200 0.31 -5.59 0.06
CA LEU A 200 -0.61 -5.19 -1.00
C LEU A 200 -0.99 -6.41 -1.82
N VAL A 201 -2.28 -6.70 -1.91
CA VAL A 201 -2.80 -7.67 -2.89
C VAL A 201 -3.19 -6.91 -4.14
N ARG A 202 -2.39 -7.03 -5.20
CA ARG A 202 -2.77 -6.51 -6.53
C ARG A 202 -3.78 -7.49 -7.15
N ASP A 203 -4.95 -6.96 -7.51
CA ASP A 203 -6.07 -7.60 -8.22
C ASP A 203 -6.24 -9.13 -8.01
N PRO A 204 -7.25 -9.60 -7.25
CA PRO A 204 -7.44 -11.02 -6.99
C PRO A 204 -7.88 -11.85 -8.21
N ARG A 205 -8.14 -11.25 -9.38
CA ARG A 205 -8.75 -11.90 -10.54
C ARG A 205 -7.80 -12.79 -11.35
N VAL A 206 -7.84 -14.11 -11.17
CA VAL A 206 -6.87 -15.06 -11.75
C VAL A 206 -7.13 -15.31 -13.25
N LEU A 207 -8.36 -15.65 -13.61
CA LEU A 207 -8.77 -16.00 -14.98
C LEU A 207 -8.85 -14.75 -15.86
N ALA A 208 -9.23 -13.59 -15.30
CA ALA A 208 -9.25 -12.33 -16.04
C ALA A 208 -7.86 -11.88 -16.50
N ALA A 209 -6.79 -12.40 -15.88
CA ALA A 209 -5.42 -12.11 -16.26
C ALA A 209 -4.91 -12.97 -17.44
N LEU A 210 -5.69 -13.96 -17.90
CA LEU A 210 -5.34 -14.75 -19.07
C LEU A 210 -5.46 -13.91 -20.36
N PRO A 211 -4.59 -14.14 -21.36
CA PRO A 211 -4.78 -13.60 -22.71
C PRO A 211 -6.17 -13.94 -23.24
N ARG A 212 -6.82 -12.99 -23.94
CA ARG A 212 -8.19 -13.17 -24.45
C ARG A 212 -8.31 -14.35 -25.41
N GLU A 213 -7.24 -14.64 -26.15
CA GLU A 213 -7.15 -15.78 -27.06
C GLU A 213 -7.29 -17.13 -26.34
N LEU A 214 -6.88 -17.19 -25.07
CA LEU A 214 -7.00 -18.37 -24.21
C LEU A 214 -8.28 -18.35 -23.36
N LEU A 215 -8.75 -17.17 -22.97
CA LEU A 215 -9.94 -17.01 -22.12
C LEU A 215 -11.25 -17.15 -22.91
N ASP A 216 -11.36 -16.54 -24.09
CA ASP A 216 -12.60 -16.52 -24.88
C ASP A 216 -13.10 -17.94 -25.24
N PRO A 217 -12.24 -18.91 -25.62
CA PRO A 217 -12.68 -20.30 -25.85
C PRO A 217 -13.22 -21.01 -24.61
N ILE A 218 -12.75 -20.63 -23.42
CA ILE A 218 -13.29 -21.16 -22.15
C ILE A 218 -14.69 -20.57 -21.93
N LEU A 219 -14.82 -19.25 -22.07
CA LEU A 219 -16.09 -18.55 -21.87
C LEU A 219 -17.17 -18.97 -22.89
N ALA A 220 -16.76 -19.30 -24.12
CA ALA A 220 -17.64 -19.78 -25.17
C ALA A 220 -18.32 -21.14 -24.87
N ARG A 221 -17.81 -21.91 -23.90
CA ARG A 221 -18.47 -23.15 -23.43
C ARG A 221 -19.62 -22.89 -22.47
N GLY A 222 -19.74 -21.66 -21.97
CA GLY A 222 -20.79 -21.29 -21.04
C GLY A 222 -22.17 -21.18 -21.66
N VAL A 223 -23.16 -21.01 -20.81
CA VAL A 223 -24.54 -20.69 -21.17
C VAL A 223 -24.86 -19.25 -20.81
N GLU A 224 -25.59 -18.57 -21.69
CA GLU A 224 -26.03 -17.22 -21.40
C GLU A 224 -27.23 -17.23 -20.44
N ARG A 225 -27.20 -16.35 -19.44
CA ARG A 225 -28.30 -16.12 -18.50
C ARG A 225 -28.62 -14.63 -18.41
N ALA A 226 -29.90 -14.30 -18.57
CA ALA A 226 -30.43 -12.98 -18.27
C ALA A 226 -30.90 -12.92 -16.80
N VAL A 227 -30.64 -11.79 -16.15
CA VAL A 227 -30.92 -11.55 -14.72
C VAL A 227 -31.65 -10.21 -14.59
N GLY A 228 -32.75 -10.18 -13.83
CA GLY A 228 -33.56 -9.00 -13.61
C GLY A 228 -32.95 -8.01 -12.62
N ASP A 229 -33.46 -6.76 -12.61
CA ASP A 229 -33.05 -5.75 -11.63
C ASP A 229 -33.28 -6.21 -10.18
N GLY A 230 -32.26 -6.06 -9.33
CA GLY A 230 -32.30 -6.46 -7.92
C GLY A 230 -32.28 -7.98 -7.69
N GLU A 231 -32.23 -8.81 -8.74
CA GLU A 231 -32.16 -10.27 -8.59
C GLU A 231 -30.78 -10.69 -8.07
N ALA A 232 -30.78 -11.60 -7.09
CA ALA A 232 -29.55 -12.20 -6.57
C ALA A 232 -28.98 -13.20 -7.57
N ILE A 233 -27.73 -12.99 -7.98
CA ILE A 233 -26.97 -13.87 -8.85
C ILE A 233 -26.36 -15.02 -8.03
N SER A 234 -25.88 -14.72 -6.83
CA SER A 234 -25.40 -15.69 -5.85
C SER A 234 -25.36 -15.08 -4.45
N ARG A 235 -25.38 -15.92 -3.40
CA ARG A 235 -25.21 -15.50 -2.02
C ARG A 235 -23.96 -16.07 -1.38
N SER A 236 -23.38 -15.33 -0.45
CA SER A 236 -22.25 -15.77 0.35
C SER A 236 -22.59 -17.06 1.11
N GLY A 237 -21.67 -18.02 1.10
CA GLY A 237 -21.84 -19.35 1.71
C GLY A 237 -22.55 -20.38 0.83
N GLU A 238 -23.13 -20.00 -0.31
CA GLU A 238 -23.70 -20.96 -1.25
C GLU A 238 -22.59 -21.80 -1.92
N PRO A 239 -22.84 -23.08 -2.27
CA PRO A 239 -21.94 -23.83 -3.13
C PRO A 239 -21.66 -23.07 -4.42
N ALA A 240 -20.40 -23.02 -4.83
CA ALA A 240 -19.98 -22.29 -6.01
C ALA A 240 -19.38 -23.25 -7.04
N ASP A 241 -20.08 -23.41 -8.16
CA ASP A 241 -19.66 -24.27 -9.27
C ASP A 241 -19.63 -23.53 -10.60
N THR A 242 -19.80 -22.20 -10.60
CA THR A 242 -20.03 -21.43 -11.81
C THR A 242 -19.19 -20.15 -11.82
N LEU A 243 -18.46 -19.93 -12.91
CA LEU A 243 -17.84 -18.66 -13.28
C LEU A 243 -18.83 -17.84 -14.10
N SER A 244 -18.96 -16.54 -13.85
CA SER A 244 -19.83 -15.66 -14.66
C SER A 244 -19.05 -14.48 -15.23
N LEU A 245 -19.11 -14.28 -16.55
CA LEU A 245 -18.69 -13.04 -17.21
C LEU A 245 -19.91 -12.13 -17.35
N VAL A 246 -19.80 -10.87 -16.95
CA VAL A 246 -20.80 -9.86 -17.27
C VAL A 246 -20.67 -9.49 -18.75
N LEU A 247 -21.67 -9.81 -19.56
CA LEU A 247 -21.74 -9.41 -20.97
C LEU A 247 -22.26 -7.99 -21.10
N GLU A 248 -23.35 -7.69 -20.38
CA GLU A 248 -24.03 -6.39 -20.38
C GLU A 248 -24.61 -6.10 -18.99
N GLY A 249 -24.70 -4.82 -18.61
CA GLY A 249 -25.25 -4.38 -17.33
C GLY A 249 -24.20 -4.18 -16.23
N THR A 250 -24.66 -4.08 -14.99
CA THR A 250 -23.80 -3.89 -13.81
C THR A 250 -24.28 -4.79 -12.68
N VAL A 251 -23.33 -5.38 -11.95
CA VAL A 251 -23.59 -6.15 -10.73
C VAL A 251 -22.94 -5.49 -9.53
N LEU A 252 -23.56 -5.67 -8.37
CA LEU A 252 -23.02 -5.28 -7.07
C LEU A 252 -22.50 -6.53 -6.37
N VAL A 253 -21.23 -6.51 -5.97
CA VAL A 253 -20.58 -7.57 -5.20
C VAL A 253 -20.31 -7.05 -3.79
N GLU A 254 -20.89 -7.71 -2.79
CA GLU A 254 -20.83 -7.32 -1.38
C GLU A 254 -20.13 -8.39 -0.56
N ARG A 255 -19.07 -7.97 0.16
CA ARG A 255 -18.32 -8.80 1.11
C ARG A 255 -18.01 -7.99 2.36
N PRO A 256 -17.66 -8.62 3.50
CA PRO A 256 -17.36 -7.90 4.74
C PRO A 256 -16.34 -6.77 4.51
N GLY A 257 -16.78 -5.53 4.77
CA GLY A 257 -15.95 -4.32 4.66
C GLY A 257 -15.64 -3.83 3.24
N ARG A 258 -16.21 -4.43 2.18
CA ARG A 258 -15.96 -3.97 0.81
C ARG A 258 -17.13 -4.27 -0.13
N THR A 259 -17.61 -3.23 -0.80
CA THR A 259 -18.60 -3.31 -1.87
C THR A 259 -17.95 -2.88 -3.18
N VAL A 260 -18.13 -3.66 -4.24
CA VAL A 260 -17.54 -3.42 -5.56
C VAL A 260 -18.64 -3.50 -6.62
N ARG A 261 -18.61 -2.59 -7.59
CA ARG A 261 -19.46 -2.68 -8.79
C ARG A 261 -18.63 -3.30 -9.91
N LEU A 262 -19.19 -4.30 -10.59
CA LEU A 262 -18.59 -4.91 -11.76
C LEU A 262 -19.47 -4.68 -12.99
N GLY A 263 -18.85 -4.31 -14.11
CA GLY A 263 -19.51 -4.02 -15.38
C GLY A 263 -19.17 -5.04 -16.47
N ALA A 264 -19.62 -4.74 -17.69
CA ALA A 264 -19.35 -5.57 -18.87
C ALA A 264 -17.84 -5.86 -19.05
N GLY A 265 -17.51 -7.12 -19.30
CA GLY A 265 -16.14 -7.61 -19.44
C GLY A 265 -15.52 -8.13 -18.14
N GLU A 266 -16.15 -7.94 -16.99
CA GLU A 266 -15.62 -8.38 -15.69
C GLU A 266 -16.15 -9.76 -15.27
N LEU A 267 -15.27 -10.54 -14.62
CA LEU A 267 -15.56 -11.88 -14.14
C LEU A 267 -16.01 -11.88 -12.68
N ILE A 268 -16.85 -12.85 -12.34
CA ILE A 268 -17.39 -13.12 -11.01
C ILE A 268 -17.18 -14.59 -10.69
N GLY A 269 -16.69 -14.89 -9.48
CA GLY A 269 -16.59 -16.26 -8.99
C GLY A 269 -15.35 -17.02 -9.44
N GLU A 270 -14.26 -16.32 -9.77
CA GLU A 270 -13.02 -16.93 -10.27
C GLU A 270 -12.32 -17.81 -9.24
N ILE A 271 -12.37 -17.45 -7.96
CA ILE A 271 -11.66 -18.19 -6.92
C ILE A 271 -12.37 -19.51 -6.66
N GLU A 272 -13.68 -19.43 -6.47
CA GLU A 272 -14.48 -20.56 -6.03
C GLU A 272 -14.65 -21.62 -7.12
N VAL A 273 -14.70 -21.21 -8.39
CA VAL A 273 -14.70 -22.15 -9.51
C VAL A 273 -13.37 -22.91 -9.59
N LEU A 274 -12.25 -22.31 -9.15
CA LEU A 274 -10.93 -22.94 -9.17
C LEU A 274 -10.72 -23.86 -7.95
N ASP A 275 -10.92 -23.33 -6.74
CA ASP A 275 -10.62 -24.04 -5.48
C ASP A 275 -11.75 -24.97 -5.00
N GLY A 276 -12.98 -24.80 -5.52
CA GLY A 276 -14.15 -25.59 -5.13
C GLY A 276 -14.78 -25.20 -3.80
N GLY A 277 -14.41 -24.05 -3.23
CA GLY A 277 -14.98 -23.50 -2.00
C GLY A 277 -16.38 -22.90 -2.19
N PRO A 278 -17.05 -22.47 -1.10
CA PRO A 278 -18.32 -21.75 -1.18
C PRO A 278 -18.11 -20.30 -1.64
N ARG A 279 -19.17 -19.67 -2.17
CA ARG A 279 -19.19 -18.23 -2.51
C ARG A 279 -18.72 -17.37 -1.35
N ILE A 280 -17.83 -16.43 -1.63
CA ILE A 280 -17.28 -15.53 -0.59
C ILE A 280 -17.98 -14.16 -0.51
N ALA A 281 -18.95 -13.91 -1.39
CA ALA A 281 -19.63 -12.62 -1.52
C ALA A 281 -21.08 -12.79 -2.01
N ASP A 282 -21.94 -11.86 -1.60
CA ASP A 282 -23.27 -11.68 -2.19
C ASP A 282 -23.13 -10.92 -3.51
N VAL A 283 -23.87 -11.36 -4.54
CA VAL A 283 -23.84 -10.74 -5.87
C VAL A 283 -25.26 -10.46 -6.33
N THR A 284 -25.57 -9.21 -6.63
CA THR A 284 -26.91 -8.76 -7.01
C THR A 284 -26.85 -7.90 -8.27
N ALA A 285 -27.81 -8.07 -9.18
CA ALA A 285 -27.91 -7.24 -10.37
C ALA A 285 -28.34 -5.79 -10.02
N GLN A 286 -27.79 -4.82 -10.75
CA GLN A 286 -28.17 -3.41 -10.71
C GLN A 286 -28.72 -3.02 -12.08
N GLY A 287 -30.03 -3.13 -12.25
CA GLY A 287 -30.70 -3.13 -13.56
C GLY A 287 -30.67 -4.51 -14.25
N PRO A 288 -31.17 -4.60 -15.50
CA PRO A 288 -31.06 -5.81 -16.31
C PRO A 288 -29.60 -6.16 -16.61
N VAL A 289 -29.23 -7.42 -16.40
CA VAL A 289 -27.86 -7.93 -16.60
C VAL A 289 -27.88 -9.17 -17.49
N ARG A 290 -26.91 -9.28 -18.40
CA ARG A 290 -26.63 -10.51 -19.15
C ARG A 290 -25.30 -11.10 -18.72
N LEU A 291 -25.30 -12.38 -18.40
CA LEU A 291 -24.15 -13.13 -17.94
C LEU A 291 -23.84 -14.29 -18.90
N GLN A 292 -22.56 -14.55 -19.13
CA GLN A 292 -22.09 -15.81 -19.69
C GLN A 292 -21.60 -16.69 -18.54
N GLN A 293 -22.26 -17.82 -18.29
CA GLN A 293 -22.00 -18.69 -17.14
C GLN A 293 -21.31 -19.98 -17.56
N VAL A 294 -20.10 -20.22 -17.05
CA VAL A 294 -19.31 -21.43 -17.32
C VAL A 294 -19.27 -22.28 -16.07
N SER A 295 -19.67 -23.55 -16.16
CA SER A 295 -19.57 -24.46 -15.03
C SER A 295 -18.11 -24.81 -14.73
N ARG A 296 -17.81 -25.24 -13.50
CA ARG A 296 -16.49 -25.73 -13.10
C ARG A 296 -16.07 -26.92 -13.95
N ALA A 297 -17.00 -27.81 -14.27
CA ALA A 297 -16.73 -28.96 -15.12
C ALA A 297 -16.29 -28.52 -16.52
N ASP A 298 -16.99 -27.55 -17.12
CA ASP A 298 -16.65 -27.03 -18.45
C ASP A 298 -15.34 -26.24 -18.44
N LEU A 299 -15.06 -25.48 -17.38
CA LEU A 299 -13.77 -24.81 -17.18
C LEU A 299 -12.62 -25.81 -17.14
N LEU A 300 -12.73 -26.86 -16.33
CA LEU A 300 -11.69 -27.88 -16.21
C LEU A 300 -11.50 -28.63 -17.53
N ALA A 301 -12.60 -29.03 -18.18
CA ALA A 301 -12.54 -29.66 -19.50
C ALA A 301 -11.91 -28.74 -20.56
N ALA A 302 -12.13 -27.43 -20.48
CA ALA A 302 -11.49 -26.46 -21.36
C ALA A 302 -9.98 -26.37 -21.14
N LEU A 303 -9.54 -26.33 -19.88
CA LEU A 303 -8.13 -26.29 -19.50
C LEU A 303 -7.40 -27.59 -19.88
N GLU A 304 -8.08 -28.73 -19.77
CA GLU A 304 -7.55 -30.02 -20.22
C GLU A 304 -7.41 -30.10 -21.75
N ALA A 305 -8.39 -29.55 -22.48
CA ALA A 305 -8.38 -29.52 -23.94
C ALA A 305 -7.38 -28.52 -24.52
N GLU A 306 -7.03 -27.46 -23.78
CA GLU A 306 -6.08 -26.43 -24.19
C GLU A 306 -4.92 -26.28 -23.19
N PRO A 307 -3.85 -27.08 -23.32
CA PRO A 307 -2.71 -27.05 -22.40
C PRO A 307 -2.03 -25.68 -22.28
N ALA A 308 -2.12 -24.82 -23.31
CA ALA A 308 -1.57 -23.47 -23.24
C ALA A 308 -2.31 -22.60 -22.22
N ALA A 309 -3.65 -22.75 -22.12
CA ALA A 309 -4.46 -22.04 -21.13
C ALA A 309 -4.15 -22.50 -19.71
N ALA A 310 -4.02 -23.81 -19.49
CA ALA A 310 -3.62 -24.36 -18.19
C ALA A 310 -2.23 -23.87 -17.76
N ARG A 311 -1.27 -23.84 -18.69
CA ARG A 311 0.07 -23.31 -18.43
C ARG A 311 0.05 -21.82 -18.08
N ALA A 312 -0.66 -21.01 -18.86
CA ALA A 312 -0.78 -19.57 -18.61
C ALA A 312 -1.41 -19.30 -17.23
N LEU A 313 -2.42 -20.09 -16.85
CA LEU A 313 -3.04 -20.02 -15.54
C LEU A 313 -2.05 -20.31 -14.41
N ILE A 314 -1.23 -21.36 -14.56
CA ILE A 314 -0.15 -21.69 -13.61
C ILE A 314 0.86 -20.55 -13.53
N GLU A 315 1.24 -19.94 -14.65
CA GLU A 315 2.18 -18.81 -14.69
C GLU A 315 1.63 -17.58 -13.95
N VAL A 316 0.34 -17.26 -14.13
CA VAL A 316 -0.35 -16.19 -13.37
C VAL A 316 -0.34 -16.50 -11.87
N LEU A 317 -0.74 -17.71 -11.47
CA LEU A 317 -0.79 -18.12 -10.06
C LEU A 317 0.61 -18.13 -9.43
N ALA A 318 1.63 -18.62 -10.13
CA ALA A 318 3.01 -18.62 -9.67
C ALA A 318 3.59 -17.19 -9.60
N GLY A 319 3.20 -16.30 -10.52
CA GLY A 319 3.48 -14.87 -10.44
C GLY A 319 2.96 -14.27 -9.14
N ARG A 320 1.69 -14.53 -8.81
CA ARG A 320 1.05 -14.06 -7.58
C ARG A 320 1.67 -14.63 -6.32
N PHE A 321 2.01 -15.92 -6.34
CA PHE A 321 2.68 -16.53 -5.19
C PHE A 321 4.03 -15.87 -4.92
N ARG A 322 4.79 -15.50 -5.96
CA ARG A 322 6.04 -14.73 -5.80
C ARG A 322 5.83 -13.32 -5.26
N GLU A 323 4.68 -12.69 -5.48
CA GLU A 323 4.34 -11.41 -4.84
C GLU A 323 3.97 -11.59 -3.35
N THR A 324 3.63 -12.81 -2.94
CA THR A 324 3.11 -13.15 -1.62
C THR A 324 4.14 -13.82 -0.70
N VAL A 325 5.32 -14.21 -1.20
CA VAL A 325 6.46 -14.72 -0.41
C VAL A 325 7.53 -13.63 -0.30
#